data_AF-A0A093TCM7-F1
#
_entry.id   AF-A0A093TCM7-F1
#
_cell.length_a   1.000
_cell.length_b   1.000
_cell.length_c   1.000
_cell.angle_alpha   90.00
_cell.angle_beta   90.00
_cell.angle_gamma   90.00
#
_symmetry.space_group_name_H-M   'P 1'
#
loop_
_entity.id
_entity.type
_entity.pdbx_description
1 polymer ?
#
loop_
_entity_poly.entity_id
_entity_poly.type
_entity_poly.pdbx_seq_one_letter_code
_entity_poly.pdbx_strand_id
1 'polypeptide(L)'
;MKTILFIFISLFSLLLFWGWLIIVPYTVYTEKDIFKYYALTYKEIRDVPKLSKKYYFSYEPSDEAKPQISTIFLCDLDNINEAYDKLLNYVNSTGIPLVDDFSLGNYPSFDEYFQIIKTKEQDRVTMKEIECLMLDLSKEQR
;
A
#
# COMPACT_ATOMS: atom_id res chain seq x y z
N MET A 1 39.43 -0.71 -24.78
CA MET A 1 38.87 -0.22 -23.49
C MET A 1 37.51 0.46 -23.64
N LYS A 2 37.34 1.45 -24.52
CA LYS A 2 36.05 2.17 -24.67
C LYS A 2 34.86 1.26 -25.02
N THR A 3 35.05 0.26 -25.89
CA THR A 3 33.99 -0.69 -26.28
C THR A 3 33.54 -1.61 -25.14
N ILE A 4 34.48 -2.11 -24.34
CA ILE A 4 34.18 -2.97 -23.18
C ILE A 4 33.44 -2.18 -22.10
N LEU A 5 33.86 -0.92 -21.88
CA LEU A 5 33.17 -0.02 -20.94
C LEU A 5 31.74 0.28 -21.39
N PHE A 6 31.52 0.50 -22.70
CA PHE A 6 30.20 0.77 -23.26
C PHE A 6 29.26 -0.45 -23.13
N ILE A 7 29.79 -1.66 -23.35
CA ILE A 7 29.03 -2.91 -23.13
C ILE A 7 28.63 -3.06 -21.67
N PHE A 8 29.56 -2.80 -20.74
CA PHE A 8 29.29 -2.89 -19.30
C PHE A 8 28.21 -1.90 -18.85
N ILE A 9 28.30 -0.64 -19.31
CA ILE A 9 27.30 0.39 -19.01
C ILE A 9 25.94 0.00 -19.59
N SER A 10 25.91 -0.49 -20.84
CA SER A 10 24.67 -0.92 -21.49
C SER A 10 24.01 -2.08 -20.74
N LEU A 11 24.78 -3.10 -20.34
CA LEU A 11 24.28 -4.23 -19.56
C LEU A 11 23.74 -3.79 -18.20
N PHE A 12 24.45 -2.90 -17.53
CA PHE A 12 24.05 -2.38 -16.22
C PHE A 12 22.78 -1.55 -16.31
N SER A 13 22.67 -0.66 -17.30
CA SER A 13 21.44 0.10 -17.57
C SER A 13 20.26 -0.80 -17.93
N LEU A 14 20.48 -1.87 -18.68
CA LEU A 14 19.44 -2.87 -18.95
C LEU A 14 18.97 -3.53 -17.66
N LEU A 15 19.89 -3.99 -16.81
CA LEU A 15 19.56 -4.62 -15.53
C LEU A 15 18.75 -3.68 -14.62
N LEU A 16 19.12 -2.39 -14.59
CA LEU A 16 18.34 -1.38 -13.86
C LEU A 16 16.94 -1.19 -14.45
N PHE A 17 16.80 -1.15 -15.78
CA PHE A 17 15.51 -1.02 -16.45
C PHE A 17 14.60 -2.23 -16.19
N TRP A 18 15.13 -3.45 -16.30
CA TRP A 18 14.38 -4.67 -15.97
C TRP A 18 14.03 -4.75 -14.49
N GLY A 19 14.96 -4.35 -13.60
CA GLY A 19 14.70 -4.24 -12.16
C GLY A 19 13.58 -3.25 -11.84
N TRP A 20 13.55 -2.11 -12.53
CA TRP A 20 12.49 -1.11 -12.40
C TRP A 20 11.12 -1.67 -12.79
N LEU A 21 11.01 -2.36 -13.93
CA LEU A 21 9.73 -2.92 -14.42
C LEU A 21 9.09 -3.94 -13.45
N ILE A 22 9.88 -4.62 -12.63
CA ILE A 22 9.37 -5.59 -11.62
C ILE A 22 8.71 -4.88 -10.43
N ILE A 23 9.07 -3.62 -10.16
CA ILE A 23 8.62 -2.87 -8.98
C ILE A 23 7.26 -2.21 -9.21
N VAL A 24 6.92 -1.89 -10.45
CA VAL A 24 5.78 -1.00 -10.75
C VAL A 24 4.39 -1.65 -10.64
N PRO A 25 4.11 -2.94 -10.91
CA PRO A 25 2.72 -3.41 -10.94
C PRO A 25 2.10 -3.47 -9.54
N TYR A 26 0.77 -3.51 -9.49
CA TYR A 26 0.03 -3.87 -8.28
C TYR A 26 0.70 -5.06 -7.60
N THR A 27 1.11 -4.89 -6.34
CA THR A 27 1.87 -5.92 -5.65
C THR A 27 1.42 -6.07 -4.21
N VAL A 28 1.23 -7.32 -3.81
CA VAL A 28 0.91 -7.74 -2.44
C VAL A 28 2.16 -8.32 -1.81
N TYR A 29 2.45 -7.92 -0.58
CA TYR A 29 3.67 -8.30 0.12
C TYR A 29 3.50 -8.23 1.65
N THR A 30 4.51 -8.73 2.37
CA THR A 30 4.54 -8.75 3.83
C THR A 30 5.79 -8.02 4.35
N GLU A 31 5.91 -7.83 5.67
CA GLU A 31 7.12 -7.24 6.27
C GLU A 31 8.39 -8.08 6.04
N LYS A 32 8.22 -9.38 5.72
CA LYS A 32 9.34 -10.26 5.36
C LYS A 32 9.95 -9.88 4.01
N ASP A 33 9.19 -9.22 3.14
CA ASP A 33 9.64 -8.71 1.85
C ASP A 33 10.31 -7.34 2.01
N ILE A 34 11.44 -7.29 2.74
CA ILE A 34 12.08 -6.06 3.24
C ILE A 34 12.22 -4.98 2.15
N PHE A 35 12.66 -5.34 0.95
CA PHE A 35 12.82 -4.38 -0.15
C PHE A 35 11.49 -3.74 -0.55
N LYS A 36 10.42 -4.53 -0.73
CA LYS A 36 9.09 -4.02 -1.06
C LYS A 36 8.52 -3.21 0.09
N TYR A 37 8.67 -3.70 1.31
CA TYR A 37 8.18 -3.04 2.50
C TYR A 37 8.78 -1.63 2.70
N TYR A 38 10.09 -1.47 2.52
CA TYR A 38 10.71 -0.15 2.67
C TYR A 38 10.59 0.75 1.42
N ALA A 39 10.44 0.17 0.22
CA ALA A 39 10.33 0.93 -1.02
C ALA A 39 8.91 1.37 -1.35
N LEU A 40 7.91 0.55 -1.03
CA LEU A 40 6.52 0.69 -1.48
C LEU A 40 5.52 1.02 -0.36
N THR A 41 5.93 0.89 0.91
CA THR A 41 5.06 1.24 2.04
C THR A 41 5.39 2.63 2.56
N TYR A 42 4.43 3.55 2.45
CA TYR A 42 4.57 4.88 3.04
C TYR A 42 4.77 4.79 4.55
N LYS A 43 5.48 5.78 5.12
CA LYS A 43 5.83 5.78 6.55
C LYS A 43 4.56 5.72 7.41
N GLU A 44 3.55 6.47 7.02
CA GLU A 44 2.25 6.57 7.68
C GLU A 44 1.44 5.27 7.59
N ILE A 45 1.76 4.35 6.67
CA ILE A 45 1.18 2.99 6.64
C ILE A 45 2.04 2.01 7.47
N ARG A 46 3.36 2.22 7.54
CA ARG A 46 4.25 1.42 8.38
C ARG A 46 4.04 1.65 9.88
N ASP A 47 3.71 2.88 10.25
CA ASP A 47 3.50 3.30 11.65
C ASP A 47 2.10 2.92 12.18
N VAL A 48 1.24 2.31 11.36
CA VAL A 48 -0.12 1.87 11.73
C VAL A 48 -0.05 0.83 12.85
N PRO A 49 -0.91 0.95 13.90
CA PRO A 49 -0.98 -0.06 14.95
C PRO A 49 -1.36 -1.43 14.37
N LYS A 50 -0.57 -2.46 14.69
CA LYS A 50 -0.84 -3.84 14.27
C LYS A 50 -1.97 -4.44 15.10
N LEU A 51 -3.20 -4.20 14.69
CA LEU A 51 -4.41 -4.63 15.41
C LEU A 51 -4.75 -6.11 15.21
N SER A 52 -4.08 -6.78 14.26
CA SER A 52 -4.21 -8.20 14.01
C SER A 52 -2.85 -8.88 13.88
N LYS A 53 -2.81 -10.20 14.12
CA LYS A 53 -1.68 -11.07 13.76
C LYS A 53 -1.62 -11.36 12.26
N LYS A 54 -2.76 -11.31 11.59
CA LYS A 54 -2.89 -11.59 10.16
C LYS A 54 -3.07 -10.27 9.41
N TYR A 55 -1.95 -9.74 8.95
CA TYR A 55 -1.94 -8.54 8.13
C TYR A 55 -0.93 -8.65 7.00
N TYR A 56 -1.16 -7.85 5.97
CA TYR A 56 -0.28 -7.74 4.82
C TYR A 56 -0.45 -6.36 4.16
N PHE A 57 0.38 -6.07 3.17
CA PHE A 57 0.36 -4.79 2.47
C PHE A 57 0.13 -4.96 0.98
N SER A 58 -0.42 -3.92 0.37
CA SER A 58 -0.36 -3.76 -1.07
C SER A 58 0.18 -2.37 -1.44
N TYR A 59 0.64 -2.30 -2.68
CA TYR A 59 0.95 -1.05 -3.34
C TYR A 59 0.31 -1.07 -4.72
N GLU A 60 -0.45 -0.02 -5.01
CA GLU A 60 -1.10 0.18 -6.29
C GLU A 60 -0.46 1.37 -6.99
N PRO A 61 0.24 1.15 -8.13
CA PRO A 61 0.67 2.24 -8.98
C PRO A 61 -0.58 2.94 -9.54
N SER A 62 -0.53 4.26 -9.67
CA SER A 62 -1.57 4.94 -10.45
C SER A 62 -1.26 4.77 -11.93
N ASP A 63 -2.20 4.20 -12.69
CA ASP A 63 -2.03 3.96 -14.12
C ASP A 63 -1.88 5.29 -14.90
N GLU A 64 -2.65 6.34 -14.61
CA GLU A 64 -2.55 7.65 -15.30
C GLU A 64 -3.04 8.87 -14.48
N ALA A 65 -3.51 8.69 -13.24
CA ALA A 65 -4.11 9.75 -12.42
C ALA A 65 -3.65 9.62 -10.96
N LYS A 66 -2.62 10.39 -10.58
CA LYS A 66 -2.18 10.58 -9.19
C LYS A 66 -3.42 10.60 -8.27
N PRO A 67 -3.43 9.86 -7.15
CA PRO A 67 -2.28 9.52 -6.31
C PRO A 67 -1.92 8.01 -6.32
N GLN A 68 -0.73 7.65 -5.81
CA GLN A 68 -0.35 6.25 -5.58
C GLN A 68 -0.91 5.78 -4.23
N ILE A 69 -1.27 4.51 -4.16
CA ILE A 69 -1.93 3.96 -2.97
C ILE A 69 -1.02 2.95 -2.28
N SER A 70 -0.77 3.17 -0.99
CA SER A 70 -0.18 2.18 -0.10
C SER A 70 -1.22 1.74 0.91
N THR A 71 -1.38 0.43 1.05
CA THR A 71 -2.47 -0.15 1.85
C THR A 71 -1.92 -1.11 2.87
N ILE A 72 -2.54 -1.14 4.05
CA ILE A 72 -2.45 -2.25 5.00
C ILE A 72 -3.81 -2.93 5.17
N PHE A 73 -3.82 -4.25 5.09
CA PHE A 73 -4.96 -5.10 5.37
C PHE A 73 -4.80 -5.73 6.74
N LEU A 74 -5.75 -5.48 7.65
CA LEU A 74 -5.81 -6.08 8.98
C LEU A 74 -6.97 -7.07 9.01
N CYS A 75 -6.68 -8.35 8.85
CA CYS A 75 -7.69 -9.42 8.75
C CYS A 75 -7.81 -10.22 10.04
N ASP A 76 -8.86 -11.02 10.20
CA ASP A 76 -8.99 -11.92 11.37
C ASP A 76 -8.95 -11.14 12.71
N LEU A 77 -9.73 -10.05 12.76
CA LEU A 77 -9.83 -9.16 13.92
C LEU A 77 -10.81 -9.74 14.94
N ASP A 78 -10.45 -9.73 16.23
CA ASP A 78 -11.33 -10.17 17.32
C ASP A 78 -12.60 -9.30 17.42
N ASN A 79 -12.45 -7.98 17.21
CA ASN A 79 -13.55 -7.01 17.21
C ASN A 79 -13.29 -5.91 16.17
N ILE A 80 -14.00 -5.97 15.05
CA ILE A 80 -13.81 -5.03 13.93
C ILE A 80 -14.18 -3.58 14.28
N ASN A 81 -15.14 -3.35 15.18
CA ASN A 81 -15.56 -1.99 15.53
C ASN A 81 -14.52 -1.33 16.45
N GLU A 82 -14.00 -2.06 17.43
CA GLU A 82 -12.89 -1.58 18.26
C GLU A 82 -11.63 -1.31 17.42
N ALA A 83 -11.35 -2.19 16.46
CA ALA A 83 -10.24 -2.00 15.53
C ALA A 83 -10.43 -0.76 14.64
N TYR A 84 -11.66 -0.53 14.16
CA TYR A 84 -12.01 0.68 13.41
C TYR A 84 -11.79 1.94 14.24
N ASP A 85 -12.26 1.98 15.48
CA ASP A 85 -12.06 3.15 16.36
C ASP A 85 -10.56 3.42 16.62
N LYS A 86 -9.75 2.37 16.78
CA LYS A 86 -8.30 2.49 16.93
C LYS A 86 -7.62 3.03 15.67
N LEU A 87 -8.02 2.57 14.48
CA LEU A 87 -7.52 3.12 13.22
C LEU A 87 -7.96 4.57 13.01
N LEU A 88 -9.21 4.88 13.31
CA LEU A 88 -9.74 6.24 13.21
C LEU A 88 -8.96 7.20 14.10
N ASN A 89 -8.67 6.80 15.34
CA ASN A 89 -7.83 7.58 16.26
C ASN A 89 -6.40 7.77 15.72
N TYR A 90 -5.82 6.71 15.14
CA TYR A 90 -4.51 6.79 14.50
C TYR A 90 -4.53 7.78 13.33
N VAL A 91 -5.47 7.65 12.39
CA VAL A 91 -5.63 8.55 11.25
C VAL A 91 -5.78 10.00 11.70
N ASN A 92 -6.66 10.26 12.67
CA ASN A 92 -6.84 11.60 13.24
C ASN A 92 -5.56 12.18 13.85
N SER A 93 -4.69 11.34 14.43
CA SER A 93 -3.41 11.78 15.01
C SER A 93 -2.37 12.20 13.97
N THR A 94 -2.49 11.74 12.72
CA THR A 94 -1.57 12.10 11.63
C THR A 94 -1.83 13.50 11.07
N GLY A 95 -3.06 14.01 11.21
CA GLY A 95 -3.51 15.25 10.56
C GLY A 95 -3.82 15.12 9.07
N ILE A 96 -3.69 13.93 8.47
CA ILE A 96 -4.07 13.65 7.09
C ILE A 96 -5.59 13.45 7.03
N PRO A 97 -6.30 14.05 6.05
CA PRO A 97 -7.76 13.95 5.96
C PRO A 97 -8.21 12.50 5.70
N LEU A 98 -9.31 12.10 6.34
CA LEU A 98 -10.01 10.85 6.07
C LEU A 98 -11.15 11.11 5.08
N VAL A 99 -11.25 10.30 4.04
CA VAL A 99 -12.32 10.34 3.04
C VAL A 99 -13.13 9.06 3.13
N ASP A 100 -14.45 9.20 3.30
CA ASP A 100 -15.38 8.05 3.47
C ASP A 100 -16.12 7.67 2.18
N ASP A 101 -16.15 8.57 1.18
CA ASP A 101 -17.08 8.47 0.05
C ASP A 101 -16.37 8.70 -1.30
N PHE A 102 -15.66 7.67 -1.78
CA PHE A 102 -15.11 7.68 -3.12
C PHE A 102 -16.20 7.25 -4.12
N SER A 103 -16.66 8.17 -4.96
CA SER A 103 -17.56 7.89 -6.06
C SER A 103 -16.98 8.40 -7.38
N LEU A 104 -17.21 7.65 -8.47
CA LEU A 104 -16.82 8.06 -9.82
C LEU A 104 -17.40 9.46 -10.12
N GLY A 105 -16.53 10.47 -10.21
CA GLY A 105 -16.91 11.87 -10.45
C GLY A 105 -16.76 12.81 -9.25
N ASN A 106 -16.47 12.30 -8.06
CA ASN A 106 -16.18 13.10 -6.86
C ASN A 106 -14.81 12.72 -6.28
N TYR A 107 -13.76 13.11 -6.98
CA TYR A 107 -12.39 12.87 -6.54
C TYR A 107 -12.03 13.83 -5.40
N PRO A 108 -11.37 13.35 -4.34
CA PRO A 108 -10.88 14.23 -3.27
C PRO A 108 -9.93 15.28 -3.86
N SER A 109 -10.10 16.53 -3.47
CA SER A 109 -9.19 17.62 -3.87
C SER A 109 -7.89 17.66 -3.07
N PHE A 110 -7.59 16.61 -2.31
CA PHE A 110 -6.43 16.53 -1.42
C PHE A 110 -5.28 15.79 -2.11
N ASP A 111 -4.07 16.34 -2.05
CA ASP A 111 -2.84 15.68 -2.52
C ASP A 111 -2.56 14.37 -1.76
N GLU A 112 -3.05 14.27 -0.53
CA GLU A 112 -2.86 13.13 0.36
C GLU A 112 -4.09 12.93 1.25
N TYR A 113 -4.59 11.69 1.33
CA TYR A 113 -5.74 11.34 2.17
C TYR A 113 -5.73 9.86 2.57
N PHE A 114 -6.37 9.56 3.68
CA PHE A 114 -6.67 8.20 4.13
C PHE A 114 -8.06 7.75 3.71
N GLN A 115 -8.24 6.44 3.56
CA GLN A 115 -9.55 5.79 3.48
C GLN A 115 -9.55 4.52 4.35
N ILE A 116 -10.63 4.31 5.10
CA ILE A 116 -10.82 3.09 5.91
C ILE A 116 -11.97 2.30 5.31
N ILE A 117 -11.69 1.08 4.85
CA ILE A 117 -12.66 0.23 4.16
C ILE A 117 -12.85 -1.07 4.94
N LYS A 118 -14.10 -1.40 5.28
CA LYS A 118 -14.46 -2.73 5.75
C LYS A 118 -14.62 -3.64 4.53
N THR A 119 -13.79 -4.67 4.45
CA THR A 119 -13.79 -5.60 3.32
C THR A 119 -13.81 -7.05 3.81
N LYS A 120 -14.03 -7.98 2.89
CA LYS A 120 -13.95 -9.42 3.14
C LYS A 120 -12.94 -10.01 2.19
N GLU A 121 -12.08 -10.86 2.71
CA GLU A 121 -11.13 -11.61 1.91
C GLU A 121 -11.31 -13.10 2.07
N GLN A 122 -10.93 -13.84 1.04
CA GLN A 122 -10.85 -15.28 1.15
C GLN A 122 -9.52 -15.69 1.79
N ASP A 123 -9.61 -16.38 2.92
CA ASP A 123 -8.46 -17.01 3.54
C ASP A 123 -7.89 -18.09 2.61
N ARG A 124 -6.63 -17.94 2.19
CA ARG A 124 -5.96 -18.88 1.27
C ARG A 124 -5.76 -20.29 1.82
N VAL A 125 -5.83 -20.47 3.14
CA VAL A 125 -5.64 -21.76 3.83
C VAL A 125 -6.97 -22.41 4.15
N THR A 126 -7.90 -21.66 4.73
CA THR A 126 -9.19 -22.22 5.18
C THR A 126 -10.30 -22.09 4.13
N MET A 127 -10.06 -21.34 3.04
CA MET A 127 -11.01 -21.00 1.97
C MET A 127 -12.26 -20.25 2.44
N LYS A 128 -12.30 -19.84 3.71
CA LYS A 128 -13.40 -19.08 4.32
C LYS A 128 -13.22 -17.59 4.09
N GLU A 129 -14.34 -16.88 4.02
CA GLU A 129 -14.31 -15.43 4.11
C GLU A 129 -13.90 -15.00 5.52
N ILE A 130 -12.94 -14.09 5.59
CA ILE A 130 -12.51 -13.40 6.80
C ILE A 130 -12.77 -11.91 6.62
N GLU A 131 -13.25 -11.28 7.67
CA GLU A 131 -13.41 -9.83 7.68
C GLU A 131 -12.04 -9.17 7.84
N CYS A 132 -11.81 -8.14 7.04
CA CYS A 132 -10.60 -7.35 7.05
C CYS A 132 -10.95 -5.88 7.13
N LEU A 133 -10.09 -5.14 7.81
CA LEU A 133 -10.10 -3.69 7.80
C LEU A 133 -8.92 -3.20 6.98
N MET A 134 -9.22 -2.49 5.91
CA MET A 134 -8.26 -1.93 4.97
C MET A 134 -8.05 -0.46 5.30
N LEU A 135 -6.80 -0.04 5.38
CA LEU A 135 -6.42 1.36 5.49
C LEU A 135 -5.53 1.73 4.31
N ASP A 136 -6.06 2.62 3.47
CA ASP A 136 -5.37 3.14 2.31
C ASP A 136 -4.82 4.52 2.61
N LEU A 137 -3.56 4.74 2.24
CA LEU A 137 -3.00 6.07 2.08
C LEU A 137 -2.80 6.34 0.60
N SER A 138 -3.56 7.30 0.10
CA SER A 138 -3.43 7.84 -1.24
C SER A 138 -2.53 9.07 -1.16
N LYS A 139 -1.40 9.07 -1.86
CA LYS A 139 -0.41 10.18 -1.83
C LYS A 139 0.11 10.52 -3.21
N GLU A 140 0.07 11.80 -3.57
CA GLU A 140 0.64 12.28 -4.82
C GLU A 140 2.16 12.39 -4.70
N GLN A 141 2.90 11.77 -5.62
CA GLN A 141 4.35 11.99 -5.72
C GLN A 141 4.61 13.40 -6.26
N ARG A 142 5.19 14.26 -5.41
CA ARG A 142 5.74 15.57 -5.78
C ARG A 142 7.12 15.45 -6.41
#